data_AF-A0A2A5H6J5-F1
#
_entry.id   AF-A0A2A5H6J5-F1
#
_cell.length_a   1.000
_cell.length_b   1.000
_cell.length_c   1.000
_cell.angle_alpha   90.00
_cell.angle_beta   90.00
_cell.angle_gamma   90.00
#
_symmetry.space_group_name_H-M   'P 1'
#
loop_
_entity.id
_entity.type
_entity.pdbx_description
1 polymer ?
#
loop_
_entity_poly.entity_id
_entity_poly.type
_entity_poly.pdbx_seq_one_letter_code
_entity_poly.pdbx_strand_id
1 'polypeptide(L)' 'MMTNKKKLLHIFLYANIFLLCACGVKPPYVDPPQGVKHDTFPHAYPDPRTEPQPGLEKKNY' A
#
# COMPACT_ATOMS: atom_id res chain seq x y z
N MET A 1 -19.39 12.63 37.38
CA MET A 1 -20.01 12.93 36.07
C MET A 1 -20.05 11.64 35.27
N MET A 2 -21.23 11.03 35.10
CA MET A 2 -21.38 9.68 34.53
C MET A 2 -21.36 9.80 33.00
N THR A 3 -20.23 9.46 32.38
CA THR A 3 -20.10 9.50 30.92
C THR A 3 -21.01 8.45 30.29
N ASN A 4 -21.87 8.90 29.37
CA ASN A 4 -22.76 8.01 28.63
C ASN A 4 -21.89 7.12 27.73
N LYS A 5 -21.87 5.80 27.98
CA LYS A 5 -21.02 4.82 27.29
C LYS A 5 -21.09 4.94 25.76
N LYS A 6 -22.27 5.30 25.23
CA LYS A 6 -22.48 5.54 23.79
C LYS A 6 -21.69 6.74 23.28
N LYS A 7 -21.64 7.84 24.04
CA LYS A 7 -20.85 9.03 23.69
C LYS A 7 -19.36 8.73 23.69
N LEU A 8 -18.89 7.97 24.68
CA LEU A 8 -17.49 7.53 24.75
C LEU A 8 -17.11 6.67 23.53
N LEU A 9 -17.98 5.73 23.15
CA LEU A 9 -17.77 4.89 21.96
C LEU A 9 -17.67 5.72 20.67
N HIS A 10 -18.54 6.72 20.49
CA HIS A 10 -18.50 7.57 19.30
C HIS A 10 -17.23 8.41 19.24
N ILE A 11 -16.80 8.99 20.37
CA ILE A 11 -15.55 9.75 20.44
C ILE A 11 -14.36 8.86 20.05
N PHE A 12 -14.33 7.62 20.57
CA PHE A 12 -13.27 6.68 20.26
C PHE A 12 -13.28 6.28 18.77
N LEU A 13 -14.47 6.02 18.20
CA LEU A 13 -14.62 5.70 16.77
C LEU A 13 -14.11 6.85 15.89
N TYR A 14 -14.54 8.09 16.16
CA TYR A 14 -14.09 9.24 15.39
C TYR A 14 -12.59 9.45 15.48
N ALA A 15 -11.99 9.31 16.66
CA ALA A 15 -10.54 9.42 16.84
C ALA A 15 -9.76 8.41 15.97
N ASN A 16 -10.24 7.17 15.87
CA ASN A 16 -9.61 6.15 15.03
C ASN A 16 -9.78 6.45 13.54
N ILE A 17 -10.94 6.95 13.11
CA ILE A 17 -11.16 7.35 11.71
C ILE A 17 -10.22 8.50 11.33
N PHE A 18 -10.08 9.53 12.16
CA PHE A 18 -9.14 10.62 11.91
C PHE A 18 -7.69 10.15 11.84
N LEU A 19 -7.29 9.20 12.69
CA LEU A 19 -5.96 8.61 12.65
C LEU A 19 -5.71 7.86 11.34
N LEU A 20 -6.69 7.08 10.87
CA LEU A 20 -6.62 6.37 9.59
C LEU A 20 -6.58 7.33 8.39
N CYS A 21 -7.28 8.47 8.45
CA CYS A 21 -7.21 9.49 7.41
C CYS A 21 -5.83 10.16 7.30
N ALA A 22 -5.05 10.19 8.38
CA ALA A 22 -3.67 10.69 8.35
C ALA A 22 -2.68 9.66 7.77
N CYS A 23 -3.02 8.36 7.83
CA CYS A 23 -2.22 7.31 7.21
C CYS A 23 -2.32 7.39 5.68
N GLY A 24 -1.20 7.66 5.00
CA GLY A 24 -1.14 7.73 3.54
C GLY A 24 -1.14 9.14 2.96
N VAL A 25 -1.27 10.19 3.78
CA VAL A 25 -1.03 11.56 3.33
C VAL A 25 0.48 11.76 3.18
N LYS A 26 0.93 11.99 1.94
CA LYS A 26 2.33 12.29 1.64
C LYS A 26 2.76 13.60 2.32
N PRO A 27 3.85 13.62 3.12
CA PRO A 27 4.35 14.86 3.71
C PRO A 27 4.85 15.84 2.63
N PRO A 28 4.71 17.16 2.85
CA PRO A 28 5.04 18.17 1.83
C PRO A 28 6.55 18.29 1.54
N TYR A 29 7.39 17.85 2.47
CA TYR A 29 8.85 17.90 2.36
C TYR A 29 9.47 16.67 1.68
N VAL A 30 8.66 15.68 1.30
CA VAL A 30 9.11 14.50 0.57
C VAL A 30 8.78 14.72 -0.89
N ASP A 31 9.76 14.65 -1.78
CA ASP A 31 9.49 14.68 -3.22
C ASP A 31 8.73 13.42 -3.66
N PRO A 32 7.84 13.51 -4.67
CA PRO A 32 7.26 12.30 -5.24
C PRO A 32 8.37 11.38 -5.77
N PRO A 33 8.17 10.05 -5.70
CA PRO A 33 9.13 9.13 -6.30
C PRO A 33 9.31 9.47 -7.79
N GLN A 34 10.54 9.32 -8.28
CA GLN A 34 10.81 9.57 -9.68
C GLN A 34 9.98 8.59 -10.51
N GLY A 35 9.18 9.11 -11.45
CA GLY A 35 8.29 8.27 -12.26
C GLY A 35 9.06 7.28 -13.13
N VAL A 36 8.33 6.39 -13.82
CA VAL A 36 8.86 5.27 -14.64
C VAL A 36 10.06 5.65 -15.54
N LYS A 37 10.13 6.89 -16.02
CA LYS A 37 11.23 7.39 -16.89
C LYS A 37 12.60 7.40 -16.22
N HIS A 38 12.65 7.43 -14.89
CA HIS A 38 13.88 7.44 -14.09
C HIS A 38 14.00 6.18 -13.22
N ASP A 39 13.13 5.19 -13.44
CA ASP A 39 13.21 3.92 -12.74
C ASP A 39 14.40 3.13 -13.26
N THR A 40 15.29 2.71 -12.36
CA THR A 40 16.40 1.81 -12.67
C THR A 40 15.89 0.46 -13.19
N PHE A 41 14.66 0.09 -12.84
CA PHE A 41 13.99 -1.15 -13.23
C PHE A 41 12.70 -0.81 -14.00
N PRO A 42 12.80 -0.37 -15.28
CA PRO A 42 11.65 0.11 -16.06
C PRO A 42 10.62 -0.98 -16.40
N HIS A 43 10.95 -2.24 -16.15
CA HIS A 43 10.06 -3.37 -16.37
C HIS A 43 9.32 -3.69 -15.06
N ALA A 44 7.99 -3.60 -15.10
CA ALA A 44 7.17 -4.18 -14.04
C ALA A 44 7.41 -5.68 -14.01
N TYR A 45 7.85 -6.18 -12.85
CA TYR A 45 7.87 -7.62 -12.59
C TYR A 45 6.44 -8.16 -12.74
N PRO A 46 6.21 -9.30 -13.42
CA PRO A 46 7.22 -10.22 -13.95
C PRO A 46 7.64 -9.95 -15.41
N ASP A 47 8.91 -10.19 -15.78
CA ASP A 47 9.37 -10.18 -17.20
C ASP A 47 9.06 -11.55 -17.84
N PRO A 48 8.14 -11.61 -18.84
CA PRO A 48 7.75 -12.88 -19.45
C PRO A 48 8.87 -13.63 -20.20
N ARG A 49 10.00 -12.96 -20.49
CA ARG A 49 11.14 -13.55 -21.21
C ARG A 49 12.12 -14.27 -20.29
N THR A 50 12.28 -13.77 -19.07
CA THR A 50 13.25 -14.31 -18.11
C THR A 50 12.59 -15.15 -17.03
N GLU A 51 11.28 -15.03 -16.87
CA GLU A 51 10.55 -15.75 -15.84
C GLU A 51 9.93 -17.05 -16.35
N PRO A 52 10.03 -18.13 -15.56
CA PRO A 52 9.37 -19.38 -15.90
C PRO A 52 7.85 -19.15 -15.90
N GLN A 53 7.22 -19.36 -17.06
CA GLN A 53 5.78 -19.30 -17.16
C GLN A 53 5.16 -20.42 -16.30
N PRO A 54 4.20 -20.10 -15.41
CA PRO A 54 3.59 -21.10 -14.56
C PRO A 54 2.92 -22.18 -15.43
N GLY A 55 3.31 -23.45 -15.23
CA GLY A 55 2.81 -24.61 -15.99
C GLY A 55 3.77 -25.17 -17.05
N LEU A 56 4.89 -24.50 -17.34
CA LEU A 56 5.96 -25.01 -18.20
C LEU A 56 7.03 -25.74 -17.37
N GLU A 57 6.64 -26.83 -16.69
CA GLU A 57 7.63 -27.81 -16.25
C GLU A 57 8.28 -28.42 -17.50
N LYS A 58 9.59 -28.23 -17.67
CA LYS A 58 10.37 -29.04 -18.61
C LYS A 58 10.35 -30.49 -18.12
N LYS A 59 9.41 -31.28 -18.61
CA LYS A 59 9.50 -32.74 -18.54
C LYS A 59 10.66 -33.17 -19.44
N ASN A 60 11.82 -33.37 -18.84
CA ASN A 60 12.91 -34.11 -19.48
C ASN A 60 12.48 -35.59 -19.50
N TYR A 61 12.09 -36.08 -20.68
CA TYR A 61 12.02 -37.51 -20.98
C TYR A 61 13.39 -38.00 -21.44
#